data_AF-A0A928T0P0-F1
#
_entry.id   AF-A0A928T0P0-F1
#
_cell.length_a   1.000
_cell.length_b   1.000
_cell.length_c   1.000
_cell.angle_alpha   90.00
_cell.angle_beta   90.00
_cell.angle_gamma   90.00
#
_symmetry.space_group_name_H-M   'P 1'
#
loop_
_entity.id
_entity.type
_entity.pdbx_description
1 polymer ?
#
loop_
_entity_poly.entity_id
_entity_poly.type
_entity_poly.pdbx_seq_one_letter_code
_entity_poly.pdbx_strand_id
1 'polypeptide(L)'
;MSRMKTLSALTLTLSFCLVAACGSDDSSSSSSGGSLVSFKGSACKKEGNSSALTAEEAYAGLQCVRWKSVDADTVKIDLLNFEGACGAEWKGQAKEVDGGLELRLANPGCLLAACGVCIYDWSFEVKAKGGADLPVNIVTDPCPGEQTPETLAATVPLGSAAEGELCRYADHGALGWQASSLGTCGKAYMPCRTGSDMCAGSGGEPECEAGLTCADGASAGEKICHATCTGDGDCAPTGTMKCDGGLCRPAKPW
;
A
#
# COMPACT_ATOMS: atom_id res chain seq x y z
N MET A 1 31.82 64.00 -40.84
CA MET A 1 31.82 62.80 -41.72
C MET A 1 31.12 61.68 -40.96
N SER A 2 29.79 61.63 -40.88
CA SER A 2 28.85 61.05 -41.85
C SER A 2 29.21 59.63 -42.30
N ARG A 3 28.63 58.61 -41.67
CA ARG A 3 27.56 57.77 -42.26
C ARG A 3 27.05 56.71 -41.27
N MET A 4 25.76 56.84 -40.94
CA MET A 4 24.89 55.74 -40.53
C MET A 4 24.95 54.58 -41.54
N LYS A 5 24.83 53.34 -41.07
CA LYS A 5 24.14 52.28 -41.80
C LYS A 5 23.40 51.36 -40.81
N THR A 6 22.14 51.20 -41.15
CA THR A 6 21.02 50.60 -40.43
C THR A 6 20.77 49.17 -40.92
N LEU A 7 20.07 48.37 -40.10
CA LEU A 7 19.26 47.17 -40.43
C LEU A 7 20.05 45.92 -40.87
N SER A 8 19.70 44.69 -40.51
CA SER A 8 18.35 44.12 -40.33
C SER A 8 18.29 43.08 -39.21
N ALA A 9 17.15 43.07 -38.53
CA ALA A 9 16.68 42.01 -37.66
C ALA A 9 16.46 40.70 -38.46
N LEU A 10 16.89 39.58 -37.90
CA LEU A 10 16.42 38.26 -38.28
C LEU A 10 15.61 37.70 -37.11
N THR A 11 14.29 37.81 -37.26
CA THR A 11 13.28 37.30 -36.34
C THR A 11 13.29 35.78 -36.39
N LEU A 12 13.75 35.11 -35.33
CA LEU A 12 13.64 33.66 -35.19
C LEU A 12 12.25 33.35 -34.62
N THR A 13 11.29 33.08 -35.50
CA THR A 13 9.94 32.63 -35.16
C THR A 13 10.02 31.20 -34.61
N LEU A 14 9.99 31.06 -33.29
CA LEU A 14 9.80 29.77 -32.62
C LEU A 14 8.31 29.40 -32.72
N SER A 15 7.98 28.47 -33.61
CA SER A 15 6.63 27.92 -33.76
C SER A 15 6.18 27.23 -32.48
N PHE A 16 5.19 27.81 -31.82
CA PHE A 16 4.32 27.13 -30.86
C PHE A 16 3.48 26.09 -31.62
N CYS A 17 3.79 24.80 -31.44
CA CYS A 17 2.81 23.75 -31.70
C CYS A 17 1.79 23.75 -30.57
N LEU A 18 0.64 24.38 -30.83
CA LEU A 18 -0.62 24.09 -30.14
C LEU A 18 -0.95 22.61 -30.38
N VAL A 19 -0.59 21.75 -29.43
CA VAL A 19 -1.25 20.44 -29.30
C VAL A 19 -2.58 20.74 -28.62
N ALA A 20 -3.63 20.76 -29.43
CA ALA A 20 -4.99 20.67 -28.95
C ALA A 20 -5.11 19.36 -28.14
N ALA A 21 -5.09 19.47 -26.82
CA ALA A 21 -5.57 18.42 -25.94
C ALA A 21 -7.10 18.35 -26.10
N CYS A 22 -7.54 17.70 -27.19
CA CYS A 22 -8.87 17.15 -27.24
C CYS A 22 -8.99 16.15 -26.09
N GLY A 23 -10.01 16.38 -25.26
CA GLY A 23 -10.40 15.46 -24.22
C GLY A 23 -10.48 14.04 -24.76
N SER A 24 -9.79 13.15 -24.06
CA SER A 24 -10.22 11.77 -23.95
C SER A 24 -10.54 11.63 -22.48
N ASP A 25 -11.80 11.94 -22.15
CA ASP A 25 -12.46 11.26 -21.06
C ASP A 25 -12.32 9.77 -21.38
N ASP A 26 -11.34 9.10 -20.76
CA ASP A 26 -11.36 7.66 -20.64
C ASP A 26 -12.51 7.31 -19.71
N SER A 27 -13.70 7.40 -20.29
CA SER A 27 -14.90 6.68 -19.90
C SER A 27 -14.53 5.21 -19.95
N SER A 28 -13.98 4.75 -18.83
CA SER A 28 -13.80 3.34 -18.57
C SER A 28 -15.20 2.73 -18.66
N SER A 29 -15.35 1.93 -19.70
CA SER A 29 -16.50 1.08 -19.96
C SER A 29 -16.89 0.37 -18.67
N SER A 30 -18.02 0.80 -18.13
CA SER A 30 -18.69 0.20 -17.00
C SER A 30 -19.00 -1.26 -17.33
N SER A 31 -18.18 -2.18 -16.82
CA SER A 31 -18.66 -3.53 -16.60
C SER A 31 -19.79 -3.45 -15.58
N SER A 32 -20.97 -3.82 -16.05
CA SER A 32 -22.26 -3.64 -15.42
C SER A 32 -22.33 -4.20 -13.99
N GLY A 33 -22.65 -3.32 -13.02
CA GLY A 33 -23.15 -3.71 -11.69
C GLY A 33 -22.27 -3.36 -10.48
N GLY A 34 -21.18 -2.62 -10.65
CA GLY A 34 -20.16 -2.45 -9.62
C GLY A 34 -20.55 -1.52 -8.46
N SER A 35 -20.29 -1.98 -7.22
CA SER A 35 -20.31 -1.14 -6.01
C SER A 35 -19.19 -0.07 -6.03
N LEU A 36 -18.23 -0.16 -6.95
CA LEU A 36 -17.11 0.77 -7.03
C LEU A 36 -17.53 2.19 -7.45
N VAL A 37 -17.23 3.16 -6.60
CA VAL A 37 -17.34 4.60 -6.88
C VAL A 37 -16.01 5.14 -7.44
N SER A 38 -14.90 4.85 -6.77
CA SER A 38 -13.58 5.26 -7.22
C SER A 38 -12.48 4.30 -6.76
N PHE A 39 -11.39 4.25 -7.51
CA PHE A 39 -10.21 3.46 -7.18
C PHE A 39 -8.94 4.29 -7.38
N LYS A 40 -7.99 4.17 -6.46
CA LYS A 40 -6.64 4.72 -6.58
C LYS A 40 -5.63 3.68 -6.13
N GLY A 41 -4.48 3.64 -6.80
CA GLY A 41 -3.33 2.84 -6.38
C GLY A 41 -2.07 3.69 -6.27
N SER A 42 -1.16 3.30 -5.38
CA SER A 42 0.18 3.87 -5.31
C SER A 42 1.09 3.25 -6.37
N ALA A 43 2.23 3.90 -6.59
CA ALA A 43 3.38 3.23 -7.20
C ALA A 43 4.00 2.20 -6.23
N CYS A 44 4.92 1.40 -6.76
CA CYS A 44 5.69 0.42 -6.01
C CYS A 44 6.58 1.12 -4.95
N LYS A 45 6.38 0.85 -3.66
CA LYS A 45 7.04 1.60 -2.56
C LYS A 45 8.55 1.48 -2.51
N LYS A 46 9.12 0.35 -2.96
CA LYS A 46 10.58 0.16 -2.97
C LYS A 46 11.32 0.99 -4.03
N GLU A 47 10.61 1.58 -4.98
CA GLU A 47 11.21 2.41 -6.05
C GLU A 47 11.48 3.86 -5.62
N GLY A 48 11.23 4.23 -4.35
CA GLY A 48 11.70 5.47 -3.74
C GLY A 48 11.03 6.77 -4.23
N ASN A 49 10.26 6.72 -5.32
CA ASN A 49 9.50 7.84 -5.88
C ASN A 49 7.99 7.73 -5.66
N SER A 50 7.55 6.82 -4.78
CA SER A 50 6.13 6.57 -4.59
C SER A 50 5.47 7.67 -3.75
N SER A 51 4.55 8.42 -4.37
CA SER A 51 3.48 9.11 -3.66
C SER A 51 2.62 8.04 -2.97
N ALA A 52 3.00 7.63 -1.77
CA ALA A 52 2.17 6.76 -0.94
C ALA A 52 0.79 7.41 -0.80
N LEU A 53 -0.29 6.63 -0.93
CA LEU A 53 -1.64 7.17 -0.72
C LEU A 53 -1.82 7.63 0.74
N THR A 54 -0.99 7.10 1.64
CA THR A 54 -0.76 7.59 3.00
C THR A 54 0.73 7.56 3.30
N ALA A 55 1.37 8.73 3.41
CA ALA A 55 2.77 8.87 3.77
C ALA A 55 3.01 8.72 5.29
N GLU A 56 2.50 7.66 5.90
CA GLU A 56 2.78 7.40 7.31
C GLU A 56 3.83 6.29 7.42
N GLU A 57 5.09 6.70 7.61
CA GLU A 57 6.15 5.86 8.18
C GLU A 57 5.68 5.12 9.44
N ALA A 58 4.65 5.64 10.12
CA ALA A 58 4.01 5.02 11.27
C ALA A 58 3.43 3.61 10.98
N TYR A 59 3.02 3.29 9.76
CA TYR A 59 2.54 1.94 9.39
C TYR A 59 3.60 1.08 8.72
N ALA A 60 4.87 1.48 8.76
CA ALA A 60 5.97 0.64 8.30
C ALA A 60 5.87 -0.76 8.92
N GLY A 61 5.97 -1.81 8.10
CA GLY A 61 5.91 -3.20 8.57
C GLY A 61 4.50 -3.77 8.79
N LEU A 62 3.46 -2.96 8.67
CA LEU A 62 2.07 -3.38 8.91
C LEU A 62 1.27 -3.41 7.61
N GLN A 63 0.53 -4.48 7.38
CA GLN A 63 -0.54 -4.53 6.38
C GLN A 63 -1.83 -4.08 7.06
N CYS A 64 -2.52 -3.07 6.51
CA CYS A 64 -3.66 -2.43 7.18
C CYS A 64 -4.91 -2.35 6.29
N VAL A 65 -6.09 -2.62 6.86
CA VAL A 65 -7.39 -2.29 6.27
C VAL A 65 -7.97 -1.15 7.10
N ARG A 66 -8.04 0.03 6.50
CA ARG A 66 -8.63 1.23 7.11
C ARG A 66 -9.97 1.52 6.46
N TRP A 67 -10.92 2.01 7.24
CA TRP A 67 -12.22 2.40 6.71
C TRP A 67 -12.66 3.77 7.20
N LYS A 68 -13.52 4.39 6.42
CA LYS A 68 -14.23 5.61 6.77
C LYS A 68 -15.55 5.69 6.02
N SER A 69 -16.67 5.82 6.72
CA SER A 69 -17.94 6.22 6.12
C SER A 69 -17.79 7.62 5.53
N VAL A 70 -17.99 7.73 4.22
CA VAL A 70 -17.98 9.02 3.50
C VAL A 70 -19.33 9.70 3.64
N ASP A 71 -20.39 8.91 3.50
CA ASP A 71 -21.78 9.31 3.70
C ASP A 71 -22.63 8.07 4.11
N ALA A 72 -23.95 8.13 3.95
CA ALA A 72 -24.87 7.06 4.36
C ALA A 72 -24.79 5.79 3.49
N ASP A 73 -24.33 5.90 2.25
CA ASP A 73 -24.30 4.80 1.28
C ASP A 73 -22.91 4.55 0.69
N THR A 74 -21.89 5.26 1.16
CA THR A 74 -20.53 5.21 0.64
C THR A 74 -19.51 5.03 1.76
N VAL A 75 -18.63 4.06 1.58
CA VAL A 75 -17.51 3.76 2.48
C VAL A 75 -16.22 3.84 1.69
N LYS A 76 -15.22 4.47 2.27
CA LYS A 76 -13.83 4.43 1.81
C LYS A 76 -13.11 3.30 2.53
N ILE A 77 -12.46 2.43 1.78
CA ILE A 77 -11.61 1.35 2.28
C ILE A 77 -10.20 1.58 1.72
N ASP A 78 -9.24 1.83 2.60
CA ASP A 78 -7.83 1.95 2.25
C ASP A 78 -7.11 0.65 2.65
N LEU A 79 -6.42 0.05 1.68
CA LEU A 79 -5.58 -1.13 1.82
C LEU A 79 -4.13 -0.66 1.83
N LEU A 80 -3.46 -0.74 2.98
CA LEU A 80 -2.08 -0.29 3.13
C LEU A 80 -1.10 -1.45 3.18
N ASN A 81 0.02 -1.28 2.50
CA ASN A 81 1.14 -2.21 2.44
C ASN A 81 0.76 -3.64 2.03
N PHE A 82 0.03 -3.79 0.92
CA PHE A 82 -0.27 -5.11 0.35
C PHE A 82 0.74 -5.50 -0.73
N GLU A 83 0.95 -6.81 -0.87
CA GLU A 83 1.92 -7.37 -1.80
C GLU A 83 1.39 -7.41 -3.23
N GLY A 84 2.28 -7.19 -4.19
CA GLY A 84 2.00 -7.32 -5.60
C GLY A 84 3.27 -7.45 -6.45
N ALA A 85 3.13 -7.93 -7.69
CA ALA A 85 4.20 -7.94 -8.65
C ALA A 85 4.74 -6.53 -8.93
N CYS A 86 6.06 -6.38 -8.86
CA CYS A 86 6.77 -5.14 -9.12
C CYS A 86 6.56 -4.65 -10.56
N GLY A 87 6.38 -3.34 -10.74
CA GLY A 87 6.13 -2.71 -12.04
C GLY A 87 4.73 -2.91 -12.61
N ALA A 88 3.84 -3.63 -11.91
CA ALA A 88 2.47 -3.84 -12.37
C ALA A 88 1.60 -2.58 -12.21
N GLU A 89 0.80 -2.29 -13.25
CA GLU A 89 -0.30 -1.35 -13.16
C GLU A 89 -1.57 -2.05 -12.66
N TRP A 90 -1.79 -2.02 -11.36
CA TRP A 90 -2.95 -2.64 -10.73
C TRP A 90 -4.26 -1.90 -11.04
N LYS A 91 -5.33 -2.66 -11.29
CA LYS A 91 -6.70 -2.14 -11.46
C LYS A 91 -7.59 -2.66 -10.34
N GLY A 92 -8.35 -1.76 -9.73
CA GLY A 92 -9.34 -2.09 -8.71
C GLY A 92 -10.73 -2.32 -9.29
N GLN A 93 -11.43 -3.30 -8.74
CA GLN A 93 -12.84 -3.59 -8.99
C GLN A 93 -13.52 -3.84 -7.64
N ALA A 94 -14.81 -3.50 -7.54
CA ALA A 94 -15.60 -3.85 -6.37
C ALA A 94 -16.98 -4.37 -6.77
N LYS A 95 -17.42 -5.44 -6.10
CA LYS A 95 -18.76 -6.02 -6.26
C LYS A 95 -19.32 -6.41 -4.89
N GLU A 96 -20.63 -6.30 -4.74
CA GLU A 96 -21.31 -6.85 -3.56
C GLU A 96 -21.37 -8.39 -3.69
N VAL A 97 -21.13 -9.08 -2.57
CA VAL A 97 -21.22 -10.55 -2.47
C VAL A 97 -21.81 -10.91 -1.12
N ASP A 98 -22.90 -11.68 -1.09
CA ASP A 98 -23.48 -12.29 0.12
C ASP A 98 -23.50 -11.39 1.38
N GLY A 99 -24.02 -10.17 1.26
CA GLY A 99 -24.12 -9.22 2.38
C GLY A 99 -22.79 -8.53 2.76
N GLY A 100 -21.74 -8.75 1.97
CA GLY A 100 -20.44 -8.10 2.07
C GLY A 100 -19.96 -7.58 0.71
N LEU A 101 -18.64 -7.38 0.62
CA LEU A 101 -17.97 -6.76 -0.51
C LEU A 101 -16.78 -7.60 -0.96
N GLU A 102 -16.61 -7.80 -2.26
CA GLU A 102 -15.34 -8.27 -2.84
C GLU A 102 -14.63 -7.05 -3.45
N LEU A 103 -13.43 -6.75 -2.95
CA LEU A 103 -12.48 -5.80 -3.51
C LEU A 103 -11.43 -6.59 -4.29
N ARG A 104 -11.44 -6.48 -5.62
CA ARG A 104 -10.48 -7.18 -6.47
C ARG A 104 -9.42 -6.22 -7.00
N LEU A 105 -8.18 -6.65 -6.92
CA LEU A 105 -6.99 -6.00 -7.46
C LEU A 105 -6.43 -6.90 -8.55
N ALA A 106 -6.51 -6.47 -9.80
CA ALA A 106 -6.03 -7.23 -10.94
C ALA A 106 -4.78 -6.61 -11.55
N ASN A 107 -3.80 -7.44 -11.87
CA ASN A 107 -2.66 -7.11 -12.74
C ASN A 107 -2.98 -7.57 -14.17
N PRO A 108 -3.69 -6.76 -14.99
CA PRO A 108 -4.14 -7.20 -16.31
C PRO A 108 -2.99 -7.47 -17.27
N GLY A 109 -1.82 -6.86 -17.03
CA GLY A 109 -0.63 -7.08 -17.84
C GLY A 109 0.05 -8.42 -17.58
N CYS A 110 -0.40 -9.18 -16.56
CA CYS A 110 0.27 -10.40 -16.10
C CYS A 110 1.80 -10.20 -15.98
N LEU A 111 2.19 -9.02 -15.47
CA LEU A 111 3.60 -8.72 -15.30
C LEU A 111 4.14 -9.55 -14.14
N LEU A 112 4.66 -10.73 -14.44
CA LEU A 112 5.35 -11.61 -13.49
C LEU A 112 6.82 -11.18 -13.43
N ALA A 113 7.26 -10.81 -12.22
CA ALA A 113 8.21 -9.73 -12.02
C ALA A 113 9.66 -9.99 -12.48
N ALA A 114 10.19 -9.12 -13.34
CA ALA A 114 11.63 -8.97 -13.55
C ALA A 114 12.36 -8.38 -12.32
N CYS A 115 11.63 -7.76 -11.38
CA CYS A 115 12.15 -7.11 -10.18
C CYS A 115 11.62 -7.67 -8.83
N GLY A 116 10.96 -8.83 -8.81
CA GLY A 116 10.44 -9.48 -7.59
C GLY A 116 9.13 -8.87 -7.03
N VAL A 117 8.89 -9.05 -5.72
CA VAL A 117 7.66 -8.58 -5.03
C VAL A 117 7.79 -7.10 -4.66
N CYS A 118 6.67 -6.37 -4.67
CA CYS A 118 6.57 -5.00 -4.19
C CYS A 118 5.38 -4.81 -3.27
N ILE A 119 5.42 -3.73 -2.49
CA ILE A 119 4.37 -3.30 -1.56
C ILE A 119 3.66 -2.08 -2.15
N TYR A 120 2.34 -2.08 -2.05
CA TYR A 120 1.44 -1.07 -2.61
C TYR A 120 0.41 -0.61 -1.57
N ASP A 121 -0.09 0.60 -1.78
CA ASP A 121 -1.33 1.07 -1.16
C ASP A 121 -2.41 1.17 -2.22
N TRP A 122 -3.63 0.79 -1.86
CA TRP A 122 -4.82 0.95 -2.69
C TRP A 122 -5.95 1.58 -1.91
N SER A 123 -6.80 2.33 -2.59
CA SER A 123 -7.93 3.04 -2.00
C SER A 123 -9.16 2.80 -2.86
N PHE A 124 -10.21 2.32 -2.20
CA PHE A 124 -11.51 2.04 -2.80
C PHE A 124 -12.56 2.94 -2.14
N GLU A 125 -13.33 3.66 -2.93
CA GLU A 125 -14.62 4.18 -2.49
C GLU A 125 -15.70 3.30 -3.09
N VAL A 126 -16.58 2.77 -2.24
CA VAL A 126 -17.56 1.75 -2.62
C VAL A 126 -18.92 2.06 -2.04
N LYS A 127 -19.96 1.65 -2.75
CA LYS A 127 -21.33 1.70 -2.27
C LYS A 127 -21.56 0.58 -1.26
N ALA A 128 -21.73 0.97 -0.01
CA ALA A 128 -22.02 0.08 1.10
C ALA A 128 -22.81 0.86 2.16
N LYS A 129 -23.92 0.28 2.63
CA LYS A 129 -24.70 0.89 3.70
C LYS A 129 -23.94 0.76 5.02
N GLY A 130 -23.77 1.88 5.72
CA GLY A 130 -23.26 1.87 7.09
C GLY A 130 -24.25 1.23 8.08
N GLY A 131 -23.79 1.01 9.32
CA GLY A 131 -24.65 0.60 10.43
C GLY A 131 -24.71 -0.90 10.74
N ALA A 132 -24.01 -1.74 9.97
CA ALA A 132 -23.73 -3.13 10.29
C ALA A 132 -22.28 -3.45 9.95
N ASP A 133 -21.69 -4.47 10.57
CA ASP A 133 -20.36 -4.94 10.20
C ASP A 133 -20.37 -5.42 8.74
N LEU A 134 -19.36 -5.00 7.97
CA LEU A 134 -19.23 -5.25 6.55
C LEU A 134 -18.12 -6.30 6.32
N PRO A 135 -18.47 -7.54 5.92
CA PRO A 135 -17.50 -8.50 5.44
C PRO A 135 -16.84 -8.00 4.16
N VAL A 136 -15.51 -8.05 4.08
CA VAL A 136 -14.71 -7.62 2.93
C VAL A 136 -13.76 -8.74 2.53
N ASN A 137 -13.91 -9.23 1.30
CA ASN A 137 -12.98 -10.14 0.65
C ASN A 137 -12.04 -9.33 -0.25
N ILE A 138 -10.76 -9.30 0.08
CA ILE A 138 -9.71 -8.65 -0.68
C ILE A 138 -9.08 -9.71 -1.57
N VAL A 139 -9.26 -9.57 -2.88
CA VAL A 139 -8.78 -10.53 -3.88
C VAL A 139 -7.65 -9.93 -4.68
N THR A 140 -6.46 -10.53 -4.59
CA THR A 140 -5.29 -10.15 -5.38
C THR A 140 -5.11 -11.14 -6.52
N ASP A 141 -5.23 -10.66 -7.76
CA ASP A 141 -5.16 -11.44 -8.98
C ASP A 141 -3.91 -11.04 -9.78
N PRO A 142 -2.76 -11.73 -9.56
CA PRO A 142 -1.47 -11.33 -10.11
C PRO A 142 -1.33 -11.62 -11.61
N CYS A 143 -2.16 -12.52 -12.15
CA CYS A 143 -2.19 -12.83 -13.57
C CYS A 143 -3.56 -13.48 -13.91
N PRO A 144 -4.57 -12.66 -14.26
CA PRO A 144 -5.91 -13.13 -14.53
C PRO A 144 -5.96 -14.20 -15.62
N GLY A 145 -6.61 -15.33 -15.33
CA GLY A 145 -6.78 -16.45 -16.26
C GLY A 145 -5.65 -17.48 -16.25
N GLU A 146 -4.48 -17.15 -15.69
CA GLU A 146 -3.33 -18.07 -15.62
C GLU A 146 -3.02 -18.51 -14.19
N GLN A 147 -3.32 -17.68 -13.19
CA GLN A 147 -3.06 -17.96 -11.78
C GLN A 147 -4.33 -17.92 -10.95
N THR A 148 -4.31 -18.68 -9.84
CA THR A 148 -5.39 -18.61 -8.85
C THR A 148 -5.22 -17.34 -8.03
N PRO A 149 -6.25 -16.47 -7.94
CA PRO A 149 -6.18 -15.27 -7.11
C PRO A 149 -6.04 -15.64 -5.63
N GLU A 150 -5.27 -14.85 -4.90
CA GLU A 150 -5.24 -14.91 -3.44
C GLU A 150 -6.43 -14.15 -2.87
N THR A 151 -7.04 -14.66 -1.79
CA THR A 151 -8.15 -13.99 -1.10
C THR A 151 -7.85 -13.85 0.38
N LEU A 152 -7.94 -12.61 0.87
CA LEU A 152 -7.86 -12.27 2.29
C LEU A 152 -9.23 -11.77 2.76
N ALA A 153 -9.73 -12.33 3.84
CA ALA A 153 -10.99 -11.89 4.44
C ALA A 153 -10.71 -10.94 5.61
N ALA A 154 -11.49 -9.86 5.70
CA ALA A 154 -11.55 -8.96 6.83
C ALA A 154 -13.01 -8.61 7.13
N THR A 155 -13.31 -8.22 8.36
CA THR A 155 -14.64 -7.68 8.71
C THR A 155 -14.48 -6.25 9.20
N VAL A 156 -15.04 -5.30 8.46
CA VAL A 156 -14.99 -3.87 8.78
C VAL A 156 -16.15 -3.54 9.72
N PRO A 157 -15.90 -3.10 10.96
CA PRO A 157 -16.95 -2.98 11.98
C PRO A 157 -17.75 -1.67 11.87
N LEU A 158 -18.34 -1.39 10.70
CA LEU A 158 -19.12 -0.17 10.42
C LEU A 158 -20.35 -0.01 11.34
N GLY A 159 -20.81 -1.09 11.98
CA GLY A 159 -21.90 -1.03 12.96
C GLY A 159 -21.48 -0.41 14.30
N SER A 160 -20.19 -0.44 14.63
CA SER A 160 -19.65 0.07 15.90
C SER A 160 -18.79 1.32 15.75
N ALA A 161 -18.20 1.56 14.58
CA ALA A 161 -17.39 2.74 14.31
C ALA A 161 -17.47 3.17 12.83
N ALA A 162 -17.75 4.45 12.60
CA ALA A 162 -17.80 5.03 11.26
C ALA A 162 -16.40 5.10 10.59
N GLU A 163 -15.33 5.08 11.38
CA GLU A 163 -13.96 4.99 10.89
C GLU A 163 -13.10 4.15 11.83
N GLY A 164 -12.01 3.62 11.30
CA GLY A 164 -11.05 2.86 12.09
C GLY A 164 -10.10 2.08 11.20
N GLU A 165 -9.39 1.16 11.83
CA GLU A 165 -8.44 0.30 11.16
C GLU A 165 -8.25 -1.04 11.87
N LEU A 166 -7.89 -2.02 11.07
CA LEU A 166 -7.33 -3.29 11.49
C LEU A 166 -5.95 -3.37 10.86
N CYS A 167 -4.97 -3.93 11.56
CA CYS A 167 -3.60 -4.08 11.06
C CYS A 167 -3.01 -5.40 11.54
N ARG A 168 -2.24 -6.04 10.66
CA ARG A 168 -1.39 -7.20 10.96
C ARG A 168 0.02 -6.93 10.44
N TYR A 169 0.98 -7.79 10.75
CA TYR A 169 2.28 -7.71 10.07
C TYR A 169 2.09 -7.96 8.58
N ALA A 170 2.77 -7.16 7.74
CA ALA A 170 2.85 -7.45 6.31
C ALA A 170 3.73 -8.67 6.05
N ASP A 171 3.65 -9.25 4.86
CA ASP A 171 4.44 -10.43 4.49
C ASP A 171 5.93 -10.18 4.72
N HIS A 172 6.57 -11.11 5.42
CA HIS A 172 7.98 -10.98 5.82
C HIS A 172 8.91 -10.91 4.60
N GLY A 173 8.61 -11.68 3.54
CA GLY A 173 9.39 -11.70 2.31
C GLY A 173 9.30 -10.38 1.54
N ALA A 174 8.10 -9.86 1.37
CA ALA A 174 7.85 -8.56 0.74
C ALA A 174 8.50 -7.42 1.52
N LEU A 175 8.39 -7.43 2.85
CA LEU A 175 9.09 -6.49 3.73
C LEU A 175 10.61 -6.62 3.61
N GLY A 176 11.14 -7.83 3.46
CA GLY A 176 12.57 -8.07 3.23
C GLY A 176 13.07 -7.38 1.96
N TRP A 177 12.37 -7.56 0.83
CA TRP A 177 12.69 -6.88 -0.43
C TRP A 177 12.63 -5.36 -0.31
N GLN A 178 11.57 -4.83 0.32
CA GLN A 178 11.43 -3.40 0.54
C GLN A 178 12.55 -2.86 1.43
N ALA A 179 12.80 -3.50 2.57
CA ALA A 179 13.77 -3.05 3.56
C ALA A 179 15.19 -3.11 3.04
N SER A 180 15.52 -4.12 2.22
CA SER A 180 16.79 -4.20 1.51
C SER A 180 16.97 -3.04 0.53
N SER A 181 15.97 -2.81 -0.31
CA SER A 181 15.98 -1.75 -1.33
C SER A 181 16.07 -0.35 -0.73
N LEU A 182 15.41 -0.11 0.40
CA LEU A 182 15.36 1.20 1.08
C LEU A 182 16.43 1.36 2.17
N GLY A 183 17.25 0.34 2.44
CA GLY A 183 18.23 0.37 3.52
C GLY A 183 17.60 0.48 4.92
N THR A 184 16.42 -0.10 5.12
CA THR A 184 15.66 -0.05 6.38
C THR A 184 15.65 -1.37 7.16
N CYS A 185 16.44 -2.37 6.76
CA CYS A 185 16.62 -3.59 7.55
C CYS A 185 17.12 -3.24 8.96
N GLY A 186 16.54 -3.85 9.99
CA GLY A 186 16.85 -3.58 11.39
C GLY A 186 16.11 -2.38 12.01
N LYS A 187 15.33 -1.62 11.23
CA LYS A 187 14.48 -0.53 11.75
C LYS A 187 13.20 -1.06 12.38
N ALA A 188 12.51 -0.21 13.15
CA ALA A 188 11.24 -0.57 13.77
C ALA A 188 10.25 -1.15 12.75
N TYR A 189 9.68 -2.29 13.11
CA TYR A 189 8.73 -3.11 12.35
C TYR A 189 9.23 -3.63 11.00
N MET A 190 10.54 -3.52 10.73
CA MET A 190 11.20 -4.13 9.59
C MET A 190 11.86 -5.45 9.98
N PRO A 191 12.17 -6.32 9.01
CA PRO A 191 12.92 -7.55 9.29
C PRO A 191 14.23 -7.25 10.01
N CYS A 192 14.59 -8.11 10.96
CA CYS A 192 15.88 -8.05 11.62
C CYS A 192 17.02 -8.25 10.61
N ARG A 193 18.20 -7.73 10.93
CA ARG A 193 19.41 -8.02 10.16
C ARG A 193 19.88 -9.43 10.53
N THR A 194 19.48 -10.41 9.74
CA THR A 194 19.90 -11.81 9.87
C THR A 194 20.47 -12.30 8.56
N GLY A 195 21.46 -13.20 8.57
CA GLY A 195 22.16 -13.72 7.38
C GLY A 195 21.34 -14.49 6.33
N SER A 196 20.03 -14.21 6.16
CA SER A 196 19.21 -14.62 5.02
C SER A 196 19.21 -13.55 3.91
N ASP A 197 19.18 -14.00 2.65
CA ASP A 197 19.61 -13.27 1.43
C ASP A 197 19.11 -11.83 1.21
N MET A 198 18.00 -11.39 1.84
CA MET A 198 17.38 -10.07 1.62
C MET A 198 17.84 -8.98 2.59
N CYS A 199 17.81 -9.28 3.90
CA CYS A 199 18.25 -8.38 4.98
C CYS A 199 19.53 -8.89 5.66
N ALA A 200 20.32 -9.71 4.95
CA ALA A 200 21.61 -10.21 5.40
C ALA A 200 22.66 -9.13 5.56
N GLY A 201 23.19 -9.04 6.79
CA GLY A 201 24.61 -8.79 7.00
C GLY A 201 25.40 -10.10 6.98
N SER A 202 26.72 -10.02 6.78
CA SER A 202 27.62 -11.18 6.76
C SER A 202 27.66 -11.90 8.12
N GLY A 203 26.79 -12.90 8.32
CA GLY A 203 26.82 -13.87 9.44
C GLY A 203 26.83 -13.27 10.85
N GLY A 204 25.71 -13.35 11.57
CA GLY A 204 25.62 -12.84 12.94
C GLY A 204 24.27 -13.11 13.59
N GLU A 205 24.15 -12.77 14.87
CA GLU A 205 22.87 -12.76 15.57
C GLU A 205 21.91 -11.74 14.92
N PRO A 206 20.59 -11.96 14.98
CA PRO A 206 19.62 -10.97 14.49
C PRO A 206 19.81 -9.60 15.14
N GLU A 207 20.19 -8.60 14.34
CA GLU A 207 20.43 -7.23 14.84
C GLU A 207 19.29 -6.27 14.47
N CYS A 208 18.98 -5.38 15.42
CA CYS A 208 18.08 -4.24 15.23
C CYS A 208 18.79 -2.94 15.63
N GLU A 209 18.26 -1.79 15.21
CA GLU A 209 18.72 -0.50 15.70
C GLU A 209 18.55 -0.38 17.22
N ALA A 210 19.35 0.51 17.85
CA ALA A 210 19.37 0.67 19.29
C ALA A 210 17.97 0.98 19.86
N GLY A 211 17.61 0.29 20.95
CA GLY A 211 16.29 0.42 21.59
C GLY A 211 15.20 -0.49 21.01
N LEU A 212 15.51 -1.26 19.98
CA LEU A 212 14.62 -2.26 19.40
C LEU A 212 15.03 -3.67 19.81
N THR A 213 14.07 -4.59 19.83
CA THR A 213 14.29 -6.01 20.11
C THR A 213 13.89 -6.84 18.90
N CYS A 214 14.78 -7.74 18.48
CA CYS A 214 14.46 -8.70 17.44
C CYS A 214 13.61 -9.84 18.03
N ALA A 215 12.37 -9.99 17.56
CA ALA A 215 11.43 -11.01 18.04
C ALA A 215 10.58 -11.56 16.89
N ASP A 216 9.75 -12.57 17.18
CA ASP A 216 8.84 -13.15 16.19
C ASP A 216 7.71 -12.16 15.81
N GLY A 217 7.49 -12.04 14.50
CA GLY A 217 6.41 -11.32 13.84
C GLY A 217 5.10 -12.11 13.80
N ALA A 218 4.56 -12.35 12.60
CA ALA A 218 3.32 -13.11 12.42
C ALA A 218 3.53 -14.62 12.60
N SER A 219 4.64 -15.14 12.10
CA SER A 219 4.98 -16.57 12.19
C SER A 219 6.28 -16.81 12.96
N ALA A 220 6.41 -18.00 13.54
CA ALA A 220 7.65 -18.43 14.18
C ALA A 220 8.80 -18.46 13.14
N GLY A 221 9.88 -17.73 13.41
CA GLY A 221 11.04 -17.63 12.51
C GLY A 221 11.04 -16.37 11.62
N GLU A 222 9.92 -15.68 11.49
CA GLU A 222 9.85 -14.35 10.87
C GLU A 222 10.29 -13.31 11.88
N LYS A 223 11.58 -13.00 11.88
CA LYS A 223 12.17 -12.08 12.85
C LYS A 223 11.98 -10.62 12.41
N ILE A 224 11.30 -9.85 13.24
CA ILE A 224 10.99 -8.41 13.06
C ILE A 224 11.59 -7.62 14.24
N CYS A 225 12.02 -6.40 13.98
CA CYS A 225 12.48 -5.49 15.03
C CYS A 225 11.31 -4.75 15.67
N HIS A 226 11.10 -4.92 16.97
CA HIS A 226 10.00 -4.29 17.71
C HIS A 226 10.51 -3.18 18.61
N ALA A 227 9.74 -2.10 18.72
CA ALA A 227 9.91 -1.15 19.81
C ALA A 227 9.59 -1.84 21.16
N THR A 228 10.37 -1.52 22.19
CA THR A 228 10.10 -1.95 23.55
C THR A 228 9.06 -1.04 24.21
N CYS A 229 8.27 -1.57 25.14
CA CYS A 229 7.19 -0.83 25.79
C CYS A 229 6.96 -1.28 27.22
N THR A 230 6.32 -0.40 27.98
CA THR A 230 5.81 -0.65 29.34
C THR A 230 4.28 -0.54 29.40
N GLY A 231 3.66 0.14 28.43
CA GLY A 231 2.22 0.17 28.23
C GLY A 231 1.85 0.62 26.81
N ASP A 232 0.56 0.55 26.46
CA ASP A 232 0.07 0.83 25.11
C ASP A 232 0.40 2.25 24.61
N GLY A 233 0.56 3.21 25.52
CA GLY A 233 0.95 4.58 25.19
C GLY A 233 2.36 4.73 24.61
N ASP A 234 3.22 3.72 24.80
CA ASP A 234 4.58 3.70 24.23
C ASP A 234 4.58 3.25 22.76
N CYS A 235 3.46 2.71 22.28
CA CYS A 235 3.37 2.07 20.97
C CYS A 235 2.71 2.99 19.93
N ALA A 236 3.47 3.28 18.87
CA ALA A 236 2.99 3.98 17.69
C ALA A 236 2.74 3.00 16.52
N PRO A 237 1.70 3.22 15.70
CA PRO A 237 0.67 4.26 15.87
C PRO A 237 -0.32 3.91 17.00
N THR A 238 -0.82 4.94 17.70
CA THR A 238 -1.73 4.77 18.84
C THR A 238 -3.03 4.12 18.40
N GLY A 239 -3.46 3.07 19.11
CA GLY A 239 -4.69 2.33 18.81
C GLY A 239 -4.54 1.25 17.73
N THR A 240 -3.52 1.35 16.89
CA THR A 240 -3.08 0.31 15.95
C THR A 240 -2.19 -0.73 16.62
N MET A 241 -1.31 -0.26 17.50
CA MET A 241 -0.33 -1.06 18.23
C MET A 241 -0.65 -1.06 19.71
N LYS A 242 -0.28 -2.14 20.40
CA LYS A 242 -0.41 -2.32 21.85
C LYS A 242 0.88 -2.89 22.42
N CYS A 243 1.07 -2.72 23.72
CA CYS A 243 2.18 -3.33 24.43
C CYS A 243 1.82 -4.76 24.84
N ASP A 244 2.54 -5.72 24.27
CA ASP A 244 2.33 -7.14 24.55
C ASP A 244 3.68 -7.84 24.77
N GLY A 245 3.85 -8.41 25.97
CA GLY A 245 5.12 -9.01 26.39
C GLY A 245 6.30 -8.02 26.45
N GLY A 246 6.03 -6.73 26.66
CA GLY A 246 7.06 -5.67 26.67
C GLY A 246 7.51 -5.21 25.27
N LEU A 247 6.80 -5.64 24.22
CA LEU A 247 7.05 -5.25 22.83
C LEU A 247 5.80 -4.65 22.18
N CYS A 248 5.98 -3.66 21.33
CA CYS A 248 4.89 -3.11 20.53
C CYS A 248 4.50 -4.09 19.42
N ARG A 249 3.23 -4.51 19.44
CA ARG A 249 2.63 -5.48 18.51
C ARG A 249 1.26 -4.98 18.02
N PRO A 250 0.77 -5.45 16.86
CA PRO A 250 -0.56 -5.08 16.37
C PRO A 250 -1.65 -5.37 17.41
N ALA A 251 -2.50 -4.37 17.66
CA ALA A 251 -3.53 -4.44 18.68
C ALA A 251 -4.71 -5.30 18.23
N LYS A 252 -5.06 -5.20 16.94
CA LYS A 252 -6.24 -5.81 16.32
C LYS A 252 -5.87 -6.41 14.95
N PRO A 253 -5.24 -7.59 14.93
CA PRO A 253 -5.13 -8.35 13.68
C PRO A 253 -6.53 -8.75 13.21
N TRP A 254 -6.76 -8.73 11.90
CA TRP A 254 -7.98 -9.26 11.28
C TRP A 254 -7.82 -10.73 10.90
#